data_AF-A0A6V7P989-F1
#
_entry.id   AF-A0A6V7P989-F1
#
_cell.length_a   1.000
_cell.length_b   1.000
_cell.length_c   1.000
_cell.angle_alpha   90.00
_cell.angle_beta   90.00
_cell.angle_gamma   90.00
#
_symmetry.space_group_name_H-M   'P 1'
#
loop_
_entity.id
_entity.type
_entity.pdbx_description
1 polymer ?
#
loop_
_entity_poly.entity_id
_entity_poly.type
_entity_poly.pdbx_seq_one_letter_code
_entity_poly.pdbx_strand_id
1 'polypeptide(L)'
;MKILQCLRDKGLHVSSGSRGFSSGVSKLVIRERFRGFNAAFDEAHRIQATWIVPDEQLWEELRISILEKLLPAHRSFLGRFWQHIENGKHPEMYIKYSVEELESAVSDFFEGHPPSLLSRRKLH
;
A
#
# COMPACT_ATOMS: atom_id res chain seq x y z
N MET A 1 13.09 -0.63 -0.10
CA MET A 1 11.64 -0.62 -0.42
C MET A 1 10.96 0.62 0.15
N LYS A 2 10.71 1.67 -0.67
CA LYS A 2 10.02 2.90 -0.23
C LYS A 2 8.55 2.64 0.16
N ILE A 3 7.91 1.66 -0.47
CA ILE A 3 6.51 1.24 -0.22
C ILE A 3 6.27 0.87 1.24
N LEU A 4 7.10 -0.02 1.80
CA LEU A 4 6.97 -0.44 3.20
C LEU A 4 7.24 0.70 4.20
N GLN A 5 7.94 1.76 3.78
CA GLN A 5 8.15 2.93 4.66
C GLN A 5 6.88 3.77 4.82
N CYS A 6 5.99 3.75 3.83
CA CYS A 6 4.70 4.42 3.90
C CYS A 6 3.77 3.75 4.92
N LEU A 7 3.97 2.45 5.19
CA LEU A 7 3.18 1.65 6.13
C LEU A 7 3.80 1.52 7.53
N ARG A 8 4.80 2.35 7.87
CA ARG A 8 5.45 2.34 9.21
C ARG A 8 4.76 3.28 10.21
N ASP A 9 4.76 2.85 11.47
CA ASP A 9 4.22 3.62 12.60
C ASP A 9 5.09 4.82 13.02
N LYS A 10 6.38 4.82 12.62
CA LYS A 10 7.33 5.87 13.01
C LYS A 10 6.95 7.22 12.37
N GLY A 11 6.71 8.22 13.22
CA GLY A 11 6.33 9.59 12.83
C GLY A 11 4.82 9.84 12.76
N LEU A 12 3.99 8.92 13.26
CA LEU A 12 2.53 9.11 13.41
C LEU A 12 2.16 9.84 14.70
N HIS A 13 3.06 9.86 15.68
CA HIS A 13 2.88 10.55 16.95
C HIS A 13 3.52 11.94 16.87
N VAL A 14 2.70 13.00 16.88
CA VAL A 14 3.19 14.33 17.24
C VAL A 14 3.43 14.31 18.74
N SER A 15 4.70 14.23 19.15
CA SER A 15 5.06 14.51 20.54
C SER A 15 4.82 15.99 20.82
N SER A 16 3.56 16.35 21.04
CA SER A 16 3.22 17.63 21.64
C SER A 16 3.58 17.50 23.11
N GLY A 17 4.75 18.04 23.47
CA GLY A 17 5.15 18.21 24.86
C GLY A 17 4.24 19.23 25.54
N SER A 18 3.02 18.85 25.87
CA SER A 18 2.22 19.54 26.88
C SER A 18 1.07 18.63 27.35
N ARG A 19 0.95 18.54 28.67
CA ARG A 19 -0.05 17.79 29.41
C ARG A 19 -1.46 18.10 28.90
N GLY A 20 -2.22 17.09 28.48
CA GLY A 20 -3.69 17.13 28.63
C GLY A 20 -4.59 17.11 27.39
N PHE A 21 -4.09 17.00 26.16
CA PHE A 21 -4.97 16.78 24.99
C PHE A 21 -4.47 15.60 24.16
N SER A 22 -5.34 14.59 24.01
CA SER A 22 -5.28 13.44 23.08
C SER A 22 -3.96 13.30 22.30
N SER A 23 -3.18 12.27 22.63
CA SER A 23 -2.04 11.75 21.86
C SER A 23 -2.46 11.15 20.50
N GLY A 24 -3.43 11.78 19.83
CA GLY A 24 -4.11 11.27 18.67
C GLY A 24 -3.27 11.42 17.42
N VAL A 25 -3.06 10.30 16.74
CA VAL A 25 -2.53 10.29 15.37
C VAL A 25 -3.41 11.17 14.48
N SER A 26 -2.82 12.14 13.78
CA SER A 26 -3.57 13.06 12.92
C SER A 26 -4.17 12.30 11.71
N LYS A 27 -5.49 12.44 11.51
CA LYS A 27 -6.20 11.89 10.34
C LYS A 27 -5.57 12.33 9.01
N LEU A 28 -5.02 13.54 8.95
CA LEU A 28 -4.33 14.05 7.76
C LEU A 28 -3.05 13.25 7.48
N VAL A 29 -2.24 12.99 8.50
CA VAL A 29 -1.00 12.23 8.38
C VAL A 29 -1.30 10.80 7.91
N ILE A 30 -2.34 10.15 8.47
CA ILE A 30 -2.77 8.83 8.02
C ILE A 30 -3.16 8.85 6.53
N ARG A 31 -3.96 9.84 6.11
CA ARG A 31 -4.37 9.98 4.69
C ARG A 31 -3.18 10.19 3.76
N GLU A 32 -2.19 10.98 4.17
CA GLU A 32 -0.94 11.16 3.42
C GLU A 32 -0.13 9.88 3.30
N ARG A 33 -0.11 9.04 4.34
CA ARG A 33 0.56 7.73 4.31
C ARG A 33 -0.06 6.78 3.30
N PHE A 34 -1.39 6.69 3.27
CA PHE A 34 -2.10 5.91 2.26
C PHE A 34 -1.86 6.44 0.84
N ARG A 35 -1.86 7.76 0.64
CA ARG A 35 -1.53 8.36 -0.66
C ARG A 35 -0.09 8.06 -1.08
N GLY A 36 0.85 8.15 -0.15
CA GLY A 36 2.25 7.80 -0.39
C GLY A 36 2.44 6.33 -0.73
N PHE A 37 1.71 5.44 -0.05
CA PHE A 37 1.68 4.01 -0.38
C PHE A 37 1.17 3.78 -1.79
N ASN A 38 0.00 4.33 -2.14
CA ASN A 38 -0.60 4.17 -3.46
C ASN A 38 0.36 4.62 -4.57
N ALA A 39 0.96 5.81 -4.43
CA ALA A 39 1.90 6.34 -5.42
C ALA A 39 3.17 5.48 -5.54
N ALA A 40 3.72 5.00 -4.41
CA ALA A 40 4.90 4.16 -4.43
C ALA A 40 4.62 2.76 -5.01
N PHE A 41 3.43 2.21 -4.77
CA PHE A 41 3.01 0.92 -5.30
C PHE A 41 2.69 1.02 -6.80
N ASP A 42 1.95 2.05 -7.22
CA ASP A 42 1.68 2.35 -8.63
C ASP A 42 2.97 2.43 -9.45
N GLU A 43 3.97 3.15 -8.94
CA GLU A 43 5.25 3.30 -9.63
C GLU A 43 6.03 1.98 -9.68
N ALA A 44 6.01 1.19 -8.60
CA ALA A 44 6.67 -0.11 -8.60
C ALA A 44 5.99 -1.07 -9.58
N HIS A 45 4.66 -1.15 -9.59
CA HIS A 45 3.91 -1.98 -10.53
C HIS A 45 4.16 -1.56 -11.99
N ARG A 46 4.14 -0.24 -12.27
CA ARG A 46 4.43 0.31 -13.60
C ARG A 46 5.80 -0.12 -14.12
N ILE A 47 6.82 -0.16 -13.26
CA ILE A 47 8.18 -0.55 -13.64
C ILE A 47 8.33 -2.06 -13.67
N GLN A 48 7.98 -2.75 -12.59
CA GLN A 48 8.30 -4.16 -12.38
C GLN A 48 7.46 -5.10 -13.25
N ALA A 49 6.25 -4.70 -13.65
CA ALA A 49 5.47 -5.46 -14.63
C ALA A 49 6.10 -5.49 -16.03
N THR A 50 6.96 -4.52 -16.37
CA THR A 50 7.67 -4.48 -17.66
C THR A 50 8.94 -5.33 -17.69
N TRP A 51 9.42 -5.78 -16.53
CA TRP A 51 10.60 -6.64 -16.45
C TRP A 51 10.20 -8.08 -16.75
N ILE A 52 11.17 -8.90 -17.16
CA ILE A 52 10.96 -10.32 -17.40
C ILE A 52 11.95 -11.08 -16.52
N VAL A 53 11.45 -12.01 -15.73
CA VAL A 53 12.26 -13.00 -15.03
C VAL A 53 12.02 -14.35 -15.72
N PRO A 54 12.98 -14.87 -16.51
CA PRO A 54 12.78 -16.08 -17.30
C PRO A 54 12.79 -17.38 -16.48
N ASP A 55 13.27 -17.31 -15.24
CA ASP A 55 13.26 -18.43 -14.29
C ASP A 55 11.97 -18.38 -13.47
N GLU A 56 11.06 -19.31 -13.74
CA GLU A 56 9.75 -19.41 -13.09
C GLU A 56 9.86 -19.66 -11.57
N GLN A 57 10.87 -20.43 -11.14
CA GLN A 57 11.07 -20.69 -9.72
C GLN A 57 11.54 -19.43 -9.00
N LEU A 58 12.51 -18.72 -9.59
CA LEU A 58 12.97 -17.44 -9.05
C LEU A 58 11.84 -16.40 -9.02
N TRP A 59 10.99 -16.40 -10.06
CA TRP A 59 9.83 -15.53 -10.11
C TRP A 59 8.84 -15.79 -8.97
N GLU A 60 8.47 -17.04 -8.75
CA GLU A 60 7.54 -17.42 -7.68
C GLU A 60 8.15 -17.13 -6.29
N GLU A 61 9.45 -17.38 -6.09
CA GLU A 61 10.16 -17.03 -4.85
C GLU A 61 10.14 -15.51 -4.58
N LEU A 62 10.34 -14.69 -5.62
CA LEU A 62 10.26 -13.23 -5.52
C LEU A 62 8.84 -12.78 -5.18
N ARG A 63 7.83 -13.35 -5.85
CA ARG A 63 6.41 -13.07 -5.63
C ARG A 63 6.02 -13.37 -4.18
N ILE A 64 6.35 -14.57 -3.68
CA ILE A 64 6.12 -14.96 -2.28
C ILE A 64 6.82 -13.98 -1.34
N SER A 65 8.10 -13.68 -1.55
CA SER A 65 8.86 -12.78 -0.67
C SER A 65 8.29 -11.36 -0.61
N ILE A 66 7.71 -10.86 -1.71
CA ILE A 66 7.05 -9.56 -1.76
C ILE A 66 5.73 -9.61 -0.98
N LEU A 67 4.88 -10.61 -1.24
CA LEU A 67 3.57 -10.75 -0.60
C LEU A 67 3.69 -10.96 0.92
N GLU A 68 4.63 -11.79 1.36
CA GLU A 68 4.91 -12.03 2.79
C GLU A 68 5.26 -10.75 3.56
N LYS A 69 5.84 -9.75 2.89
CA LYS A 69 6.19 -8.47 3.52
C LYS A 69 5.09 -7.42 3.33
N LEU A 70 4.45 -7.40 2.17
CA LEU A 70 3.48 -6.39 1.78
C LEU A 70 2.13 -6.59 2.47
N LEU A 71 1.59 -7.81 2.44
CA LEU A 71 0.23 -8.07 2.94
C LEU A 71 0.12 -7.89 4.46
N PRO A 72 1.05 -8.40 5.30
CA PRO A 72 0.97 -8.16 6.73
C PRO A 72 1.11 -6.69 7.09
N ALA A 73 1.98 -5.95 6.39
CA ALA A 73 2.14 -4.51 6.60
C ALA A 73 0.86 -3.74 6.21
N HIS A 74 0.26 -4.06 5.05
CA HIS A 74 -0.96 -3.41 4.58
C HIS A 74 -2.14 -3.70 5.51
N ARG A 75 -2.38 -4.99 5.85
CA ARG A 75 -3.45 -5.40 6.76
C ARG A 75 -3.32 -4.76 8.14
N SER A 76 -2.10 -4.73 8.68
CA SER A 76 -1.85 -4.15 10.01
C SER A 76 -2.07 -2.63 10.02
N PHE A 77 -1.62 -1.92 8.98
CA PHE A 77 -1.82 -0.49 8.86
C PHE A 77 -3.30 -0.14 8.65
N LEU A 78 -3.98 -0.89 7.78
CA LEU A 78 -5.41 -0.76 7.52
C LEU A 78 -6.22 -0.99 8.80
N GLY A 79 -6.04 -2.12 9.49
CA GLY A 79 -6.80 -2.44 10.70
C GLY A 79 -6.63 -1.42 11.84
N ARG A 80 -5.42 -0.87 12.02
CA ARG A 80 -5.15 0.13 13.07
C ARG A 80 -5.75 1.50 12.75
N PHE A 81 -5.76 1.90 11.49
CA PHE A 81 -6.12 3.26 11.08
C PHE A 81 -7.46 3.34 10.33
N TRP A 82 -8.14 2.21 10.10
CA TRP A 82 -9.44 2.14 9.42
C TRP A 82 -10.47 3.08 10.04
N GLN A 83 -10.67 3.00 11.36
CA GLN A 83 -11.61 3.85 12.09
C GLN A 83 -11.30 5.36 12.01
N HIS A 84 -10.04 5.73 11.71
CA HIS A 84 -9.64 7.13 11.53
C HIS A 84 -10.02 7.65 10.13
N ILE A 85 -10.21 6.76 9.15
CA ILE A 85 -10.56 7.05 7.75
C ILE A 85 -12.05 6.85 7.48
N GLU A 86 -12.65 5.79 8.03
CA GLU A 86 -14.07 5.44 7.92
C GLU A 86 -14.99 6.55 8.43
N ASN A 87 -14.57 7.24 9.50
CA ASN A 87 -15.27 8.41 10.03
C ASN A 87 -15.12 9.68 9.16
N GLY A 88 -14.57 9.56 7.94
CA GLY A 88 -14.42 10.61 6.95
C GLY A 88 -15.46 10.52 5.84
N LYS A 89 -15.54 11.55 4.98
CA LYS A 89 -16.59 11.64 3.95
C LYS A 89 -16.45 10.65 2.78
N HIS A 90 -15.25 10.08 2.54
CA HIS A 90 -14.94 9.23 1.36
C HIS A 90 -13.70 8.33 1.60
N PRO A 91 -13.78 7.24 2.39
CA PRO A 91 -12.65 6.33 2.66
C PRO A 91 -12.01 5.71 1.39
N GLU A 92 -12.82 5.45 0.37
CA GLU A 92 -12.44 4.92 -0.95
C GLU A 92 -11.44 5.80 -1.71
N MET A 93 -11.38 7.10 -1.39
CA MET A 93 -10.45 8.04 -2.02
C MET A 93 -9.00 7.91 -1.50
N TYR A 94 -8.77 7.10 -0.47
CA TYR A 94 -7.45 6.92 0.14
C TYR A 94 -6.97 5.48 0.05
N ILE A 95 -7.87 4.52 0.18
CA ILE A 95 -7.55 3.09 0.18
C ILE A 95 -7.88 2.56 -1.21
N LYS A 96 -6.87 2.57 -2.09
CA LYS A 96 -7.03 2.24 -3.52
C LYS A 96 -6.97 0.74 -3.80
N TYR A 97 -6.31 -0.02 -2.92
CA TYR A 97 -6.02 -1.43 -3.14
C TYR A 97 -6.58 -2.30 -2.01
N SER A 98 -7.38 -3.29 -2.38
CA SER A 98 -7.69 -4.42 -1.51
C SER A 98 -6.51 -5.38 -1.39
N VAL A 99 -6.59 -6.33 -0.45
CA VAL A 99 -5.56 -7.39 -0.31
C VAL A 99 -5.49 -8.22 -1.60
N GLU A 100 -6.64 -8.56 -2.16
CA GLU A 100 -6.79 -9.34 -3.37
C GLU A 100 -6.24 -8.59 -4.59
N GLU A 101 -6.46 -7.28 -4.67
CA GLU A 101 -5.91 -6.43 -5.73
C GLU A 101 -4.39 -6.30 -5.63
N LEU A 102 -3.81 -6.24 -4.42
CA LEU A 102 -2.37 -6.27 -4.23
C LEU A 102 -1.77 -7.62 -4.64
N GLU A 103 -2.43 -8.73 -4.30
CA GLU A 103 -2.02 -10.08 -4.73
C GLU A 103 -2.04 -10.21 -6.26
N SER A 104 -3.11 -9.74 -6.90
CA SER A 104 -3.20 -9.72 -8.36
C SER A 104 -2.11 -8.86 -8.98
N ALA A 105 -1.92 -7.62 -8.51
CA ALA A 105 -0.92 -6.72 -9.07
C ALA A 105 0.52 -7.21 -8.88
N VAL A 106 0.83 -7.91 -7.78
CA VAL A 106 2.15 -8.53 -7.58
C VAL A 106 2.31 -9.79 -8.43
N SER A 107 1.24 -10.46 -8.81
CA SER A 107 1.29 -11.56 -9.78
C SER A 107 1.67 -11.05 -11.17
N ASP A 108 1.19 -9.87 -11.56
CA ASP A 108 1.58 -9.23 -12.84
C ASP A 108 3.06 -8.78 -12.87
N PHE A 109 3.78 -8.81 -11.75
CA PHE A 109 5.19 -8.41 -11.72
C PHE A 109 6.04 -9.40 -12.52
N PHE A 110 7.01 -8.86 -13.26
CA PHE A 110 8.01 -9.61 -14.00
C PHE A 110 7.47 -10.52 -15.14
N GLU A 111 6.21 -10.36 -15.54
CA GLU A 111 5.63 -11.09 -16.68
C GLU A 111 5.98 -10.45 -18.04
N GLY A 112 6.52 -9.22 -18.05
CA GLY A 112 6.90 -8.50 -19.28
C GLY A 112 5.73 -7.82 -20.00
N HIS A 113 4.56 -7.76 -19.37
CA HIS A 113 3.38 -7.10 -19.93
C HIS A 113 3.12 -5.78 -19.19
N PRO A 114 2.94 -4.65 -19.91
CA PRO A 114 2.54 -3.42 -19.25
C PRO A 114 1.17 -3.64 -18.56
N PRO A 115 0.97 -3.11 -17.33
CA PRO A 115 -0.27 -3.28 -16.59
C PRO A 115 -1.45 -2.94 -17.48
N SER A 116 -2.39 -3.87 -17.63
CA SER A 116 -3.54 -3.65 -18.51
C SER A 116 -4.26 -2.37 -18.08
N LEU A 117 -4.50 -1.46 -19.04
CA LEU A 117 -5.18 -0.18 -18.80
C LEU A 117 -6.63 -0.36 -18.24
N LEU A 118 -7.11 -1.60 -18.16
CA LEU A 118 -8.41 -2.01 -17.64
C LEU A 118 -8.42 -2.18 -16.11
N SER A 119 -7.30 -2.53 -15.47
CA SER A 119 -7.21 -2.51 -13.99
C SER A 119 -7.32 -1.10 -13.42
N ARG A 120 -7.15 -0.07 -14.26
CA ARG A 120 -7.36 1.34 -13.88
C ARG A 120 -8.84 1.76 -13.79
N ARG A 121 -9.80 0.89 -14.18
CA ARG A 121 -11.23 1.25 -14.31
C ARG A 121 -12.19 0.59 -13.33
N LYS A 122 -11.75 -0.29 -12.42
CA LYS A 122 -12.62 -0.70 -11.30
C LYS A 122 -12.53 0.32 -10.17
N LEU A 123 -13.07 1.51 -10.43
CA LEU A 123 -13.61 2.35 -9.38
C LEU A 123 -15.10 2.02 -9.35
N HIS A 124 -15.57 1.34 -8.30
CA HIS A 124 -17.00 1.23 -8.05
C HIS A 124 -17.30 1.34 -6.56
#